data_AF-A0A0F4LL76-F1
#
_entry.id   AF-A0A0F4LL76-F1
#
_cell.length_a   1.000
_cell.length_b   1.000
_cell.length_c   1.000
_cell.angle_alpha   90.00
_cell.angle_beta   90.00
_cell.angle_gamma   90.00
#
_symmetry.space_group_name_H-M   'P 1'
#
loop_
_entity.id
_entity.type
_entity.pdbx_description
1 polymer ?
#
loop_
_entity_poly.entity_id
_entity_poly.type
_entity_poly.pdbx_seq_one_letter_code
_entity_poly.pdbx_strand_id
1 'polypeptide(L)'
;MADLNDIQLSTKDILKKQFRTKVKGLDPDEVDAFLDKVIADYDTFEQIIEDLYGQIGKLQGELMDDQHKEESIQAQKTKRVSPVATQETVRTYTPTQERSTQSFNPINGSAESSTNMAIIQRISTLERKVYNLEQRVYGLQKE
;
A
#
# COMPACT_ATOMS: atom_id res chain seq x y z
N MET A 1 10.47 -12.79 18.66
CA MET A 1 9.23 -13.59 18.62
C MET A 1 9.63 -15.03 18.86
N ALA A 2 8.82 -15.83 19.54
CA ALA A 2 9.07 -17.27 19.60
C ALA A 2 8.79 -17.85 18.20
N ASP A 3 9.69 -18.66 17.69
CA ASP A 3 9.53 -19.30 16.38
C ASP A 3 8.75 -20.60 16.54
N LEU A 4 8.04 -21.06 15.49
CA LEU A 4 7.35 -22.35 15.52
C LEU A 4 8.28 -23.52 15.91
N ASN A 5 9.58 -23.39 15.61
CA ASN A 5 10.60 -24.38 15.95
C ASN A 5 10.95 -24.43 17.45
N ASP A 6 10.52 -23.45 18.24
CA ASP A 6 10.73 -23.46 19.70
C ASP A 6 9.72 -24.39 20.41
N ILE A 7 8.68 -24.87 19.73
CA ILE A 7 7.68 -25.79 20.28
C ILE A 7 8.33 -27.16 20.51
N GLN A 8 8.40 -27.57 21.79
CA GLN A 8 9.12 -28.78 22.22
C GLN A 8 8.26 -30.05 22.21
N LEU A 9 6.94 -29.92 22.17
CA LEU A 9 6.00 -31.03 22.34
C LEU A 9 4.96 -30.99 21.24
N SER A 10 4.66 -32.15 20.64
CA SER A 10 3.49 -32.32 19.78
C SER A 10 2.32 -32.96 20.55
N THR A 11 1.09 -32.83 20.04
CA THR A 11 -0.09 -33.52 20.59
C THR A 11 0.15 -35.01 20.78
N LYS A 12 0.85 -35.64 19.82
CA LYS A 12 1.18 -37.07 19.86
C LYS A 12 2.18 -37.41 20.96
N ASP A 13 3.13 -36.51 21.25
CA ASP A 13 4.12 -36.72 22.31
C ASP A 13 3.50 -36.59 23.69
N ILE A 14 2.55 -35.65 23.85
CA ILE A 14 1.79 -35.48 25.09
C ILE A 14 0.94 -36.71 25.36
N LEU A 15 0.21 -37.21 24.35
CA LEU A 15 -0.63 -38.41 24.47
C LEU A 15 0.16 -39.67 24.84
N LYS A 16 1.36 -39.83 24.29
CA LYS A 16 2.22 -41.01 24.56
C LYS A 16 3.06 -40.84 25.82
N LYS A 17 2.98 -39.70 26.51
CA LYS A 17 3.79 -39.46 27.69
C LYS A 17 3.35 -40.37 28.82
N GLN A 18 4.31 -41.11 29.37
CA GLN A 18 4.10 -41.94 30.56
C GLN A 18 4.84 -41.32 31.73
N PHE A 19 4.12 -41.06 32.82
CA PHE A 19 4.68 -40.51 34.05
C PHE A 19 5.10 -41.64 35.00
N ARG A 20 6.19 -41.43 35.74
CA ARG A 20 6.61 -42.36 36.79
C ARG A 20 5.77 -42.11 38.04
N THR A 21 5.02 -43.10 38.48
CA THR A 21 4.25 -43.03 39.73
C THR A 21 5.18 -43.11 40.94
N LYS A 22 5.01 -42.18 41.89
CA LYS A 22 5.71 -42.18 43.19
C LYS A 22 4.68 -42.26 44.31
N VAL A 23 5.05 -42.89 45.44
CA VAL A 23 4.16 -43.14 46.60
C VAL A 23 3.53 -41.86 47.16
N LYS A 24 4.19 -40.71 46.98
CA LYS A 24 3.62 -39.38 47.17
C LYS A 24 3.70 -38.67 45.83
N GLY A 25 2.57 -38.57 45.13
CA GLY A 25 2.48 -38.05 43.77
C GLY A 25 1.09 -37.47 43.50
N LEU A 26 0.96 -36.87 42.33
CA LEU A 26 -0.33 -36.44 41.78
C LEU A 26 -1.14 -37.66 41.38
N ASP A 27 -2.47 -37.54 41.43
CA ASP A 27 -3.38 -38.57 40.97
C ASP A 27 -3.23 -38.75 39.45
N PRO A 28 -2.91 -39.95 38.95
CA PRO A 28 -2.83 -40.21 37.52
C PRO A 28 -4.09 -39.80 36.75
N ASP A 29 -5.28 -40.00 37.34
CA ASP A 29 -6.54 -39.71 36.66
C ASP A 29 -6.77 -38.20 36.49
N GLU A 30 -6.37 -37.40 37.49
CA GLU A 30 -6.42 -35.93 37.41
C GLU A 30 -5.43 -35.39 36.37
N VAL A 31 -4.24 -35.98 36.32
CA VAL A 31 -3.21 -35.62 35.32
C VAL A 31 -3.71 -35.94 33.92
N ASP A 32 -4.25 -37.13 33.67
CA ASP A 32 -4.76 -37.52 32.35
C ASP A 32 -5.92 -36.60 31.92
N ALA A 33 -6.88 -36.32 32.81
CA ALA A 33 -7.98 -35.39 32.49
C ALA A 33 -7.51 -33.96 32.20
N PHE A 34 -6.38 -33.54 32.79
CA PHE A 34 -5.76 -32.27 32.45
C PHE A 34 -5.03 -32.33 31.09
N LEU A 35 -4.32 -33.42 30.81
CA LEU A 35 -3.61 -33.62 29.54
C LEU A 35 -4.56 -33.70 28.35
N ASP A 36 -5.76 -34.24 28.50
CA ASP A 36 -6.79 -34.22 27.47
C ASP A 36 -7.15 -32.78 27.05
N LYS A 37 -7.22 -31.85 28.01
CA LYS A 37 -7.48 -30.43 27.71
C LYS A 37 -6.28 -29.78 27.02
N VAL A 38 -5.07 -30.06 27.50
CA VAL A 38 -3.85 -29.55 26.87
C VAL A 38 -3.73 -30.05 25.43
N ILE A 39 -4.08 -31.32 25.17
CA ILE A 39 -4.13 -31.89 23.83
C ILE A 39 -5.13 -31.12 22.94
N ALA A 40 -6.34 -30.87 23.44
CA ALA A 40 -7.35 -30.12 22.69
C ALA A 40 -6.90 -28.68 22.37
N ASP A 41 -6.22 -28.02 23.31
CA ASP A 41 -5.68 -26.67 23.09
C ASP A 41 -4.55 -26.69 22.05
N TYR A 42 -3.66 -27.68 22.09
CA TYR A 42 -2.60 -27.84 21.08
C TYR A 42 -3.17 -28.03 19.67
N ASP A 43 -4.19 -28.88 19.51
CA ASP A 43 -4.86 -29.06 18.21
C ASP A 43 -5.55 -27.76 17.74
N THR A 44 -6.09 -26.98 18.68
CA THR A 44 -6.69 -25.68 18.36
C THR A 44 -5.62 -24.65 17.94
N PHE A 45 -4.45 -24.65 18.59
CA PHE A 45 -3.35 -23.77 18.20
C PHE A 45 -2.82 -24.08 16.81
N GLU A 46 -2.68 -25.36 16.45
CA GLU A 46 -2.29 -25.79 15.10
C GLU A 46 -3.28 -25.25 14.05
N GLN A 47 -4.59 -25.38 14.29
CA GLN A 47 -5.62 -24.83 13.38
C GLN A 47 -5.51 -23.31 13.22
N ILE A 48 -5.33 -22.58 14.33
CA ILE A 48 -5.18 -21.11 14.29
C ILE A 48 -3.94 -20.72 13.48
N ILE A 49 -2.84 -21.44 13.67
CA ILE A 49 -1.59 -21.20 12.94
C ILE A 49 -1.79 -21.44 11.44
N GLU A 50 -2.40 -22.56 11.05
CA GLU A 50 -2.72 -22.87 9.66
C GLU A 50 -3.63 -21.80 9.04
N ASP A 51 -4.69 -21.38 9.75
CA ASP A 51 -5.60 -20.33 9.29
C ASP A 51 -4.90 -18.99 9.10
N LEU A 52 -3.99 -18.62 10.01
CA LEU A 52 -3.20 -17.39 9.91
C LEU A 52 -2.23 -17.45 8.72
N TYR A 53 -1.52 -18.56 8.52
CA TYR A 53 -0.67 -18.73 7.35
C TYR A 53 -1.47 -18.72 6.05
N GLY A 54 -2.66 -19.31 6.04
CA GLY A 54 -3.59 -19.26 4.91
C GLY A 54 -4.06 -17.84 4.60
N GLN A 55 -4.38 -17.05 5.61
CA GLN A 55 -4.74 -15.63 5.44
C GLN A 55 -3.57 -14.81 4.91
N ILE A 56 -2.37 -14.98 5.48
CA ILE A 56 -1.16 -14.29 4.99
C ILE A 56 -0.91 -14.64 3.52
N GLY A 57 -1.02 -15.91 3.14
CA GLY A 57 -0.86 -16.34 1.76
C GLY A 57 -1.88 -15.70 0.81
N LYS A 58 -3.16 -15.63 1.22
CA LYS A 58 -4.21 -14.96 0.43
C LYS A 58 -3.93 -13.47 0.25
N LEU A 59 -3.62 -12.76 1.34
CA LEU A 59 -3.33 -11.32 1.29
C LEU A 59 -2.09 -11.02 0.44
N GLN A 60 -1.05 -11.85 0.55
CA GLN A 60 0.14 -11.71 -0.31
C GLN A 60 -0.20 -11.93 -1.78
N GLY A 61 -1.04 -12.91 -2.10
CA GLY A 61 -1.53 -13.13 -3.46
C GLY A 61 -2.32 -11.93 -4.01
N GLU A 62 -3.24 -11.39 -3.23
CA GLU A 62 -4.02 -10.20 -3.62
C GLU A 62 -3.12 -8.99 -3.87
N LEU A 63 -2.10 -8.76 -3.04
CA LEU A 63 -1.13 -7.68 -3.25
C LEU A 63 -0.34 -7.85 -4.55
N MET A 64 0.04 -9.08 -4.91
CA MET A 64 0.75 -9.35 -6.17
C MET A 64 -0.17 -9.11 -7.37
N ASP A 65 -1.42 -9.56 -7.31
CA ASP A 65 -2.41 -9.36 -8.37
C ASP A 65 -2.73 -7.88 -8.60
N ASP A 66 -2.85 -7.09 -7.52
CA ASP A 66 -3.06 -5.65 -7.60
C ASP A 66 -1.84 -4.90 -8.16
N GLN A 67 -0.62 -5.30 -7.79
CA GLN A 67 0.61 -4.77 -8.41
C GLN A 67 0.66 -5.03 -9.92
N HIS A 68 0.30 -6.24 -10.36
CA HIS A 68 0.25 -6.56 -11.79
C HIS A 68 -0.83 -5.78 -12.55
N LYS A 69 -1.97 -5.46 -11.89
CA LYS A 69 -2.98 -4.56 -12.47
C LYS A 69 -2.45 -3.14 -12.65
N GLU A 70 -1.73 -2.58 -11.69
CA GLU A 70 -1.17 -1.22 -11.80
C GLU A 70 -0.13 -1.10 -12.93
N GLU A 71 0.72 -2.12 -13.13
CA GLU A 71 1.68 -2.17 -14.24
C GLU A 71 0.99 -2.23 -15.61
N SER A 72 -0.09 -3.01 -15.72
CA SER A 72 -0.85 -3.13 -16.97
C SER A 72 -1.61 -1.85 -17.36
N ILE A 73 -2.03 -1.04 -16.37
CA ILE A 73 -2.69 0.26 -16.61
C ILE A 73 -1.68 1.34 -17.05
N GLN A 74 -0.43 1.29 -16.55
CA GLN A 74 0.63 2.20 -17.03
C GLN A 74 1.07 1.90 -18.47
N ALA A 75 1.12 0.63 -18.88
CA ALA A 75 1.52 0.22 -20.24
C ALA A 75 0.52 0.63 -21.34
N GLN A 76 -0.74 0.96 -21.00
CA GLN A 76 -1.74 1.43 -21.97
C GLN A 76 -1.72 2.95 -22.18
N LYS A 77 -1.10 3.73 -21.28
CA LYS A 77 -1.04 5.21 -21.39
C LYS A 77 0.04 5.71 -22.35
N THR A 78 1.06 4.90 -22.66
CA THR A 78 2.19 5.28 -23.54
C THR A 78 1.98 4.99 -25.04
N LYS A 79 0.85 4.39 -25.44
CA LYS A 79 0.61 4.01 -26.85
C LYS A 79 -0.16 5.04 -27.70
N ARG A 80 -0.50 6.22 -27.16
CA ARG A 80 -1.20 7.31 -27.88
C ARG A 80 -0.45 8.63 -27.79
N VAL A 81 0.76 8.70 -28.35
CA VAL A 81 1.30 9.99 -28.81
C VAL A 81 2.18 9.73 -30.03
N SER A 82 1.65 10.04 -31.21
CA SER A 82 2.44 10.16 -32.43
C SER A 82 3.36 11.38 -32.30
N PRO A 83 4.65 11.29 -32.66
CA PRO A 83 5.57 12.41 -32.55
C PRO A 83 5.31 13.38 -33.70
N VAL A 84 4.52 14.44 -33.45
CA VAL A 84 4.55 15.63 -34.30
C VAL A 84 5.67 16.51 -33.76
N ALA A 85 6.79 16.52 -34.46
CA ALA A 85 7.89 17.44 -34.22
C ALA A 85 7.39 18.88 -34.40
N THR A 86 7.19 19.60 -33.28
CA THR A 86 7.12 21.06 -33.32
C THR A 86 8.06 21.59 -32.25
N GLN A 87 9.04 22.36 -32.71
CA GLN A 87 10.16 22.90 -31.96
C GLN A 87 9.70 23.61 -30.68
N GLU A 88 10.27 23.21 -29.55
CA GLU A 88 10.11 23.89 -28.26
C GLU A 88 10.74 25.28 -28.34
N THR A 89 9.92 26.31 -28.52
CA THR A 89 10.29 27.65 -28.07
C THR A 89 9.73 27.80 -26.66
N VAL A 90 10.62 27.76 -25.68
CA VAL A 90 10.31 28.05 -24.28
C VAL A 90 9.80 29.48 -24.20
N ARG A 91 8.48 29.67 -24.20
CA ARG A 91 7.87 30.97 -23.93
C ARG A 91 7.83 31.20 -22.43
N THR A 92 8.93 31.73 -21.90
CA THR A 92 8.97 32.31 -20.56
C THR A 92 7.99 33.48 -20.50
N TYR A 93 6.94 33.35 -19.70
CA TYR A 93 5.97 34.42 -19.49
C TYR A 93 6.59 35.45 -18.53
N THR A 94 7.17 36.52 -19.06
CA THR A 94 7.41 37.74 -18.29
C THR A 94 6.16 38.61 -18.40
N PRO A 95 5.43 38.87 -17.31
CA PRO A 95 4.24 39.69 -17.36
C PRO A 95 4.65 41.16 -17.49
N THR A 96 4.74 41.67 -18.72
CA THR A 96 4.83 43.10 -18.97
C THR A 96 3.40 43.66 -19.00
N GLN A 97 3.04 44.43 -17.97
CA GLN A 97 1.85 45.27 -18.01
C GLN A 97 2.06 46.38 -19.04
N GLU A 98 1.38 46.29 -20.19
CA GLU A 98 0.81 47.46 -20.85
C GLU A 98 -0.52 47.07 -21.49
N ARG A 99 -1.62 47.51 -20.88
CA ARG A 99 -2.96 47.33 -21.38
C ARG A 99 -3.28 48.48 -22.32
N SER A 100 -3.15 48.25 -23.62
CA SER A 100 -3.82 49.07 -24.64
C SER A 100 -5.10 48.38 -25.07
N THR A 101 -6.20 49.11 -24.97
CA THR A 101 -7.57 48.66 -25.28
C THR A 101 -7.76 48.53 -26.78
N GLN A 102 -7.91 47.31 -27.29
CA GLN A 102 -8.57 47.09 -28.58
C GLN A 102 -9.58 45.94 -28.46
N SER A 103 -10.83 46.31 -28.72
CA SER A 103 -12.00 45.44 -28.76
C SER A 103 -11.80 44.31 -29.76
N PHE A 104 -11.96 43.07 -29.32
CA PHE A 104 -12.12 41.91 -30.20
C PHE A 104 -13.49 41.28 -29.95
N ASN A 105 -14.32 41.27 -30.99
CA ASN A 105 -15.58 40.54 -31.04
C ASN A 105 -15.30 39.02 -30.96
N PRO A 106 -15.95 38.25 -30.08
CA PRO A 106 -15.81 36.81 -30.09
C PRO A 106 -16.73 36.21 -31.17
N ILE A 107 -16.13 35.63 -32.21
CA ILE A 107 -16.80 34.67 -33.08
C ILE A 107 -16.57 33.27 -32.48
N ASN A 108 -17.70 32.63 -32.13
CA ASN A 108 -17.94 31.19 -31.93
C ASN A 108 -16.77 30.29 -31.48
N GLY A 109 -16.80 29.93 -30.19
CA GLY A 109 -15.98 28.86 -29.58
C GLY A 109 -16.11 28.80 -28.06
N SER A 110 -17.34 28.96 -27.53
CA SER A 110 -17.60 29.33 -26.12
C SER A 110 -17.59 28.20 -25.08
N ALA A 111 -17.23 26.96 -25.44
CA ALA A 111 -17.13 25.87 -24.45
C ALA A 111 -15.68 25.59 -24.02
N GLU A 112 -14.75 25.48 -24.96
CA GLU A 112 -13.37 25.05 -24.68
C GLU A 112 -12.52 26.12 -24.00
N SER A 113 -12.75 27.41 -24.27
CA SER A 113 -11.98 28.49 -23.62
C SER A 113 -12.20 28.56 -22.11
N SER A 114 -13.37 28.16 -21.61
CA SER A 114 -13.65 28.13 -20.17
C SER A 114 -12.84 27.03 -19.47
N THR A 115 -12.75 25.85 -20.10
CA THR A 115 -11.98 24.70 -19.61
C THR A 115 -10.48 24.95 -19.75
N ASN A 116 -10.03 25.50 -20.87
CA ASN A 116 -8.63 25.86 -21.07
C ASN A 116 -8.20 26.93 -20.05
N MET A 117 -9.06 27.90 -19.75
CA MET A 117 -8.82 28.87 -18.68
C MET A 117 -8.78 28.21 -17.29
N ALA A 118 -9.69 27.28 -16.99
CA ALA A 118 -9.69 26.55 -15.72
C ALA A 118 -8.44 25.66 -15.56
N ILE A 119 -7.99 25.05 -16.65
CA ILE A 119 -6.75 24.25 -16.70
C ILE A 119 -5.56 25.16 -16.43
N ILE A 120 -5.45 26.30 -17.13
CA ILE A 120 -4.36 27.27 -16.92
C ILE A 120 -4.33 27.76 -15.46
N GLN A 121 -5.49 28.12 -14.90
CA GLN A 121 -5.58 28.55 -13.49
C GLN A 121 -5.15 27.44 -12.52
N ARG A 122 -5.55 26.19 -12.79
CA ARG A 122 -5.16 25.04 -11.98
C ARG A 122 -3.66 24.77 -12.07
N ILE A 123 -3.06 24.86 -13.26
CA ILE A 123 -1.62 24.72 -13.49
C ILE A 123 -0.87 25.82 -12.74
N SER A 124 -1.25 27.10 -12.90
CA SER A 124 -0.59 28.21 -12.18
C SER A 124 -0.69 28.08 -10.66
N THR A 125 -1.81 27.54 -10.16
CA THR A 125 -1.98 27.26 -8.72
C THR A 125 -1.07 26.12 -8.27
N LEU A 126 -0.95 25.07 -9.08
CA LEU A 126 -0.08 23.93 -8.79
C LEU A 126 1.40 24.32 -8.83
N GLU A 127 1.84 25.05 -9.86
CA GLU A 127 3.21 25.57 -9.97
C GLU A 127 3.59 26.41 -8.74
N ARG A 128 2.70 27.29 -8.29
CA ARG A 128 2.92 28.08 -7.06
C ARG A 128 3.05 27.17 -5.83
N LYS A 129 2.21 26.13 -5.70
CA LYS A 129 2.27 25.21 -4.55
C LYS A 129 3.52 24.35 -4.57
N VAL A 130 3.90 23.81 -5.73
CA VAL A 130 5.12 23.03 -5.93
C VAL A 130 6.33 23.89 -5.58
N TYR A 131 6.40 25.12 -6.10
CA TYR A 131 7.48 26.04 -5.74
C TYR A 131 7.58 26.28 -4.22
N ASN A 132 6.46 26.53 -3.52
CA ASN A 132 6.47 26.70 -2.06
C ASN A 132 6.81 25.42 -1.29
N LEU A 133 6.48 24.24 -1.84
CA LEU A 133 6.84 22.95 -1.26
C LEU A 133 8.32 22.66 -1.45
N GLU A 134 8.85 22.87 -2.66
CA GLU A 134 10.27 22.75 -2.97
C GLU A 134 11.10 23.69 -2.10
N GLN A 135 10.70 24.95 -1.95
CA GLN A 135 11.39 25.89 -1.05
C GLN A 135 11.38 25.42 0.41
N ARG A 136 10.32 24.74 0.89
CA ARG A 136 10.29 24.16 2.24
C ARG A 136 11.17 22.92 2.35
N VAL A 137 11.05 21.99 1.42
CA VAL A 137 11.76 20.70 1.44
C VAL A 137 13.27 20.90 1.23
N TYR A 138 13.65 21.77 0.30
CA TYR A 138 15.07 22.09 0.04
C TYR A 138 15.62 23.19 0.96
N GLY A 139 14.77 24.06 1.51
CA GLY A 139 15.18 25.04 2.52
C GLY A 139 15.48 24.43 3.89
N LEU A 140 14.87 23.28 4.23
CA LEU A 140 15.11 22.54 5.47
C LEU A 140 16.36 21.62 5.42
N GLN A 141 17.05 21.50 4.28
CA GLN A 141 18.27 20.70 4.16
C GLN A 141 19.57 21.53 4.31
N LYS A 142 19.48 22.79 4.71
CA LYS A 142 20.65 23.64 5.00
C LYS A 142 20.55 24.29 6.38
N GLU A 143 20.54 23.47 7.43
CA GLU A 143 21.17 23.79 8.74
C GLU A 143 21.80 22.52 9.32
#